data_AF-W7YUA8-F1
#
_entry.id   AF-W7YUA8-F1
#
_cell.length_a   1.000
_cell.length_b   1.000
_cell.length_c   1.000
_cell.angle_alpha   90.00
_cell.angle_beta   90.00
_cell.angle_gamma   90.00
#
_symmetry.space_group_name_H-M   'P 1'
#
loop_
_entity.id
_entity.type
_entity.pdbx_description
1 polymer ?
#
loop_
_entity_poly.entity_id
_entity_poly.type
_entity_poly.pdbx_seq_one_letter_code
_entity_poly.pdbx_strand_id
1 'polypeptide(L)'
;MKTQDEWIQMVGQEVIELLKRKNADYGDAFAKRYEKHGILSAFIRMEDKWLRLDNLLSGHKAKVTDESVYDTVFDFVGYGILTLIELLKERERESE
;
A
#
# COMPACT_ATOMS: atom_id res chain seq x y z
N MET A 1 26.44 5.64 -11.10
CA MET A 1 25.24 4.79 -11.22
C MET A 1 24.86 4.36 -9.83
N LYS A 2 23.58 4.34 -9.47
CA LYS A 2 23.16 3.91 -8.13
C LYS A 2 23.35 2.40 -7.96
N THR A 3 23.72 1.97 -6.75
CA THR A 3 23.72 0.54 -6.37
C THR A 3 22.29 0.05 -6.13
N GLN A 4 22.10 -1.26 -6.06
CA GLN A 4 20.80 -1.85 -5.74
C GLN A 4 20.30 -1.41 -4.35
N ASP A 5 21.20 -1.35 -3.37
CA ASP A 5 20.87 -0.93 -2.01
C ASP A 5 20.44 0.54 -1.96
N GLU A 6 21.09 1.42 -2.74
CA GLU A 6 20.69 2.82 -2.87
C GLU A 6 19.30 2.97 -3.50
N TRP A 7 18.93 2.10 -4.44
CA TRP A 7 17.57 2.07 -5.01
C TRP A 7 16.53 1.59 -4.00
N ILE A 8 16.83 0.54 -3.25
CA ILE A 8 15.94 0.01 -2.20
C ILE A 8 15.69 1.09 -1.15
N GLN A 9 16.73 1.77 -0.69
CA GLN A 9 16.61 2.86 0.27
C GLN A 9 15.78 4.02 -0.27
N MET A 10 16.04 4.44 -1.51
CA MET A 10 15.28 5.51 -2.15
C MET A 10 13.79 5.18 -2.22
N VAL A 11 13.43 4.04 -2.81
CA VAL A 11 12.02 3.65 -2.99
C VAL A 11 11.35 3.43 -1.63
N GLY A 12 12.03 2.79 -0.68
CA GLY A 12 11.52 2.62 0.69
C GLY A 12 11.21 3.96 1.36
N GLN A 13 12.10 4.94 1.23
CA GLN A 13 11.87 6.28 1.76
C GLN A 13 10.68 6.99 1.08
N GLU A 14 10.55 6.85 -0.24
CA GLU A 14 9.41 7.44 -0.94
C GLU A 14 8.08 6.83 -0.43
N VAL A 15 8.01 5.51 -0.23
CA VAL A 15 6.79 4.86 0.29
C VAL A 15 6.48 5.36 1.70
N ILE A 16 7.49 5.52 2.55
CA ILE A 16 7.33 6.09 3.89
C ILE A 16 6.72 7.49 3.82
N GLU A 17 7.24 8.37 2.95
CA GLU A 17 6.71 9.73 2.81
C GLU A 17 5.31 9.77 2.21
N LEU A 18 4.97 8.85 1.31
CA LEU A 18 3.59 8.68 0.84
C LEU A 18 2.66 8.31 1.99
N LEU A 19 3.01 7.30 2.79
CA LEU A 19 2.18 6.83 3.88
C LEU A 19 1.97 7.92 4.94
N LYS A 20 3.02 8.67 5.28
CA LYS A 20 2.90 9.83 6.18
C LYS A 20 1.94 10.88 5.63
N ARG A 21 2.04 11.21 4.34
CA ARG A 21 1.14 12.17 3.68
C ARG A 21 -0.31 11.69 3.70
N LYS A 22 -0.56 10.44 3.30
CA LYS A 22 -1.91 9.85 3.34
C LYS A 22 -2.46 9.81 4.77
N ASN A 23 -1.63 9.51 5.77
CA ASN A 23 -2.06 9.54 7.16
C ASN A 23 -2.39 10.96 7.65
N ALA A 24 -1.69 11.98 7.15
CA ALA A 24 -2.05 13.37 7.43
C ALA A 24 -3.38 13.77 6.75
N ASP A 25 -3.63 13.31 5.53
CA ASP A 25 -4.82 13.63 4.74
C ASP A 25 -6.08 12.87 5.21
N TYR A 26 -5.93 11.59 5.60
CA TYR A 26 -7.04 10.67 5.86
C TYR A 26 -7.09 10.14 7.31
N GLY A 27 -6.11 10.49 8.15
CA GLY A 27 -5.99 9.97 9.51
C GLY A 27 -5.79 8.45 9.55
N ASP A 28 -6.29 7.84 10.62
CA ASP A 28 -6.24 6.40 10.93
C ASP A 28 -7.29 5.55 10.17
N ALA A 29 -7.74 6.00 8.99
CA ALA A 29 -8.81 5.36 8.24
C ALA A 29 -8.54 3.89 7.89
N PHE A 30 -7.27 3.53 7.61
CA PHE A 30 -6.88 2.14 7.38
C PHE A 30 -7.04 1.30 8.66
N ALA A 31 -6.47 1.77 9.78
CA ALA A 31 -6.52 1.07 11.06
C ALA A 31 -7.96 0.83 11.53
N LYS A 32 -8.84 1.85 11.43
CA LYS A 32 -10.27 1.71 11.74
C LYS A 32 -10.97 0.66 10.89
N ARG A 33 -10.62 0.57 9.61
CA ARG A 33 -11.19 -0.45 8.71
C ARG A 33 -10.68 -1.84 9.08
N TYR A 34 -9.39 -1.95 9.37
CA TYR A 34 -8.76 -3.18 9.81
C TYR A 34 -9.37 -3.69 11.12
N GLU A 35 -9.52 -2.82 12.13
CA GLU A 35 -10.17 -3.17 13.40
C GLU A 35 -11.58 -3.74 13.19
N LYS A 36 -12.36 -3.15 12.27
CA LYS A 36 -13.73 -3.56 12.01
C LYS A 36 -13.86 -4.86 11.20
N HIS A 37 -12.93 -5.12 10.29
CA HIS A 37 -13.08 -6.14 9.24
C HIS A 37 -11.92 -7.14 9.18
N GLY A 38 -10.93 -6.99 10.05
CA GLY A 38 -9.68 -7.75 10.08
C GLY A 38 -8.85 -7.63 8.80
N ILE A 39 -7.93 -8.59 8.65
CA ILE A 39 -7.02 -8.74 7.51
C ILE A 39 -7.72 -8.78 6.15
N LEU A 40 -8.97 -9.24 6.09
CA LEU A 40 -9.75 -9.28 4.84
C LEU A 40 -9.89 -7.88 4.22
N SER A 41 -10.04 -6.84 5.04
CA SER A 41 -10.12 -5.47 4.53
C SER A 41 -8.83 -4.98 3.88
N ALA A 42 -7.68 -5.43 4.36
CA ALA A 42 -6.39 -5.16 3.76
C ALA A 42 -6.22 -5.93 2.44
N PHE A 43 -6.58 -7.22 2.43
CA PHE A 43 -6.53 -8.05 1.24
C PHE A 43 -7.35 -7.47 0.09
N ILE A 44 -8.60 -7.04 0.36
CA ILE A 44 -9.45 -6.41 -0.66
C ILE A 44 -8.79 -5.16 -1.26
N ARG A 45 -8.12 -4.33 -0.45
CA ARG A 45 -7.43 -3.13 -0.95
C ARG A 45 -6.22 -3.46 -1.82
N MET A 46 -5.50 -4.52 -1.47
CA MET A 46 -4.41 -5.04 -2.31
C MET A 46 -4.95 -5.61 -3.62
N GLU A 47 -6.04 -6.37 -3.57
CA GLU A 47 -6.72 -6.92 -4.74
C GLU A 47 -7.20 -5.83 -5.69
N ASP A 48 -7.80 -4.74 -5.17
CA ASP A 48 -8.20 -3.57 -5.97
C ASP A 48 -7.00 -3.00 -6.77
N LYS A 49 -5.82 -2.90 -6.13
CA LYS A 49 -4.59 -2.42 -6.78
C LYS A 49 -4.00 -3.43 -7.75
N TRP A 50 -4.07 -4.72 -7.44
CA TRP A 50 -3.65 -5.79 -8.34
C TRP A 50 -4.49 -5.82 -9.62
N LEU A 51 -5.82 -5.76 -9.49
CA LEU A 51 -6.74 -5.71 -10.62
C LEU A 51 -6.50 -4.47 -11.49
N ARG A 52 -6.19 -3.32 -10.88
CA ARG A 52 -5.79 -2.13 -11.65
C ARG A 52 -4.49 -2.37 -12.43
N LEU A 53 -3.49 -2.99 -11.81
CA LEU A 53 -2.23 -3.31 -12.47
C LEU A 53 -2.47 -4.23 -13.67
N ASP A 54 -3.28 -5.26 -13.52
CA ASP A 54 -3.64 -6.19 -14.60
C ASP A 54 -4.31 -5.46 -15.78
N ASN A 55 -5.23 -4.54 -15.49
CA ASN A 55 -5.88 -3.71 -16.51
C ASN A 55 -4.89 -2.80 -17.25
N LEU A 56 -3.97 -2.14 -16.51
CA LEU A 56 -2.95 -1.26 -17.09
C LEU A 56 -1.99 -2.03 -18.01
N LEU A 57 -1.60 -3.25 -17.61
CA LEU A 57 -0.68 -4.10 -18.37
C LEU A 57 -1.34 -4.77 -19.59
N SER A 58 -2.64 -5.08 -19.49
CA SER A 58 -3.40 -5.74 -20.55
C SER A 58 -3.71 -4.85 -21.76
N GLY A 59 -3.20 -3.60 -21.79
CA GLY A 59 -3.39 -2.67 -22.92
C GLY A 59 -4.84 -2.23 -23.13
N HIS A 60 -5.74 -2.58 -22.21
CA HIS A 60 -7.08 -2.03 -22.17
C HIS A 60 -6.92 -0.56 -21.83
N LYS A 61 -7.04 0.30 -22.86
CA LYS A 61 -7.08 1.75 -22.68
C LYS A 61 -8.28 2.09 -21.80
N ALA A 62 -8.05 2.08 -20.49
CA ALA A 62 -8.98 2.66 -19.55
C ALA A 62 -9.20 4.09 -20.03
N LYS A 63 -10.47 4.42 -20.33
CA LYS A 63 -10.87 5.77 -20.68
C LYS A 63 -10.52 6.65 -19.47
N VAL A 64 -9.40 7.36 -19.56
CA VAL A 64 -8.92 8.33 -18.57
C VAL A 64 -8.65 7.68 -17.21
N THR A 65 -7.42 7.24 -16.98
CA THR A 65 -6.92 7.01 -15.63
C THR A 65 -5.60 7.76 -15.47
N ASP A 66 -5.59 8.75 -14.58
CA ASP A 66 -4.39 9.56 -14.26
C ASP A 66 -3.35 8.79 -13.44
N GLU A 67 -3.63 7.53 -13.07
CA GLU A 67 -2.80 6.70 -12.20
C GLU A 67 -1.93 5.74 -13.03
N SER A 68 -0.61 5.84 -12.88
CA SER A 68 0.35 5.05 -13.65
C SER A 68 0.59 3.65 -13.05
N VAL A 69 1.32 2.79 -13.79
CA VAL A 69 1.84 1.52 -13.26
C VAL A 69 2.71 1.76 -12.03
N TYR A 70 3.54 2.80 -12.06
CA TYR A 70 4.39 3.19 -10.93
C TYR A 70 3.52 3.49 -9.70
N ASP A 71 2.56 4.39 -9.83
CA ASP A 71 1.68 4.80 -8.71
C ASP A 71 0.88 3.61 -8.16
N THR A 72 0.41 2.72 -9.04
CA THR A 72 -0.37 1.54 -8.65
C THR A 72 0.45 0.55 -7.83
N VAL A 73 1.66 0.22 -8.28
CA VAL A 73 2.58 -0.67 -7.55
C VAL A 73 2.99 -0.02 -6.22
N PHE A 74 3.23 1.27 -6.25
CA PHE A 74 3.67 2.03 -5.10
C PHE A 74 2.58 2.10 -4.01
N ASP A 75 1.31 2.29 -4.40
CA ASP A 75 0.16 2.16 -3.50
C ASP A 75 -0.02 0.74 -2.96
N PHE A 76 0.21 -0.29 -3.80
CA PHE A 76 0.14 -1.70 -3.37
C PHE A 76 1.16 -1.99 -2.27
N VAL A 77 2.41 -1.54 -2.43
CA VAL A 77 3.46 -1.65 -1.40
C VAL A 77 3.05 -0.91 -0.12
N GLY A 78 2.45 0.28 -0.26
CA GLY A 78 1.91 1.04 0.87
C GLY A 78 0.88 0.26 1.68
N TYR A 79 -0.08 -0.41 1.03
CA TYR A 79 -1.03 -1.29 1.72
C TYR A 79 -0.34 -2.48 2.38
N GLY A 80 0.72 -3.02 1.78
CA GLY A 80 1.57 -4.06 2.38
C GLY A 80 2.13 -3.64 3.73
N ILE A 81 2.73 -2.45 3.79
CA ILE A 81 3.32 -1.90 5.03
C ILE A 81 2.23 -1.65 6.08
N LEU A 82 1.10 -1.03 5.70
CA LEU A 82 0.01 -0.77 6.64
C LEU A 82 -0.56 -2.07 7.23
N THR A 83 -0.62 -3.13 6.43
CA THR A 83 -1.07 -4.45 6.89
C THR A 83 -0.08 -5.07 7.87
N LEU A 84 1.23 -5.00 7.58
CA LEU A 84 2.27 -5.46 8.50
C LEU A 84 2.22 -4.72 9.83
N ILE A 85 1.94 -3.41 9.83
CA ILE A 85 1.79 -2.63 11.07
C ILE A 85 0.66 -3.21 11.93
N GLU A 86 -0.50 -3.50 11.36
CA GLU A 86 -1.63 -4.04 12.15
C GLU A 86 -1.36 -5.47 12.64
N LEU A 87 -0.74 -6.33 11.82
CA LEU A 87 -0.31 -7.67 12.23
C LEU A 87 0.74 -7.63 13.36
N LEU A 88 1.65 -6.66 13.34
CA LEU A 88 2.62 -6.47 14.41
C LEU A 88 1.92 -6.08 15.72
N LYS A 89 0.96 -5.15 15.66
CA LYS A 89 0.15 -4.77 16.83
C LYS A 89 -0.67 -5.94 17.39
N GLU A 90 -1.20 -6.82 16.53
CA GLU A 90 -1.88 -8.05 16.96
C GLU A 90 -0.94 -8.97 17.73
N ARG A 91 0.25 -9.22 17.18
CA ARG A 91 1.26 -10.06 17.82
C ARG A 91 1.73 -9.50 19.17
N GLU A 92 1.86 -8.18 19.30
CA GLU A 92 2.22 -7.54 20.57
C GLU A 92 1.12 -7.75 21.63
N ARG A 93 -0.17 -7.57 21.27
CA ARG A 93 -1.31 -7.82 22.17
C ARG A 93 -1.44 -9.28 22.61
N GLU A 94 -1.05 -10.23 21.77
CA GLU A 94 -1.06 -11.67 22.12
C GLU A 94 0.10 -12.07 23.04
N SER A 95 1.15 -11.26 23.12
CA SER A 95 2.33 -11.51 23.94
C SER A 95 2.24 -10.89 25.34
N GLU A 96 1.19 -10.09 25.60
CA GLU A 96 0.84 -9.48 26.88
C GLU A 96 -0.16 -10.34 27.68
#